data_AF-A0A7S2NPW6-F1
#
_entry.id   AF-A0A7S2NPW6-F1
#
_cell.length_a   1.000
_cell.length_b   1.000
_cell.length_c   1.000
_cell.angle_alpha   90.00
_cell.angle_beta   90.00
_cell.angle_gamma   90.00
#
_symmetry.space_group_name_H-M   'P 1'
#
loop_
_entity.id
_entity.type
_entity.pdbx_description
1 polymer ?
#
loop_
_entity_poly.entity_id
_entity_poly.type
_entity_poly.pdbx_seq_one_letter_code
_entity_poly.pdbx_strand_id
1 'polypeptide(L)'
;HASHLVLGRGGASWLDDASAPALHAAGLSGRGQVVGLGDTGVDVRSCAFAGATDVAFDEVSGSHRKVAAYFTLHGDHSDGPDGHGTHIAGSMVSDATGGSGIAPNARVAVVDLEDSRRPGFYDVPDHNIGSAYFDLLRHAGAFVACSPWSYERHDSLETSIDAYVWRHREFLPVFPSGNTFGHAEKVPHAPCGAKNVLCVGASHNARQAYVSKPSFVHSTMRILHGSCASLETGTSCASEVQALP
;
A
#
# COMPACT_ATOMS: atom_id res chain seq x y z
N HIS A 1 -19.09 -24.10 12.09
CA HIS A 1 -18.73 -24.31 10.69
C HIS A 1 -17.39 -23.66 10.42
N ALA A 2 -16.29 -24.40 10.56
CA ALA A 2 -14.94 -23.95 10.25
C ALA A 2 -14.49 -24.73 9.00
N SER A 3 -14.34 -24.03 7.88
CA SER A 3 -13.81 -24.61 6.66
C SER A 3 -12.29 -24.58 6.76
N HIS A 4 -11.68 -25.73 7.08
CA HIS A 4 -10.24 -25.91 6.99
C HIS A 4 -9.84 -25.95 5.51
N LEU A 5 -9.12 -24.92 5.04
CA LEU A 5 -8.41 -24.99 3.76
C LEU A 5 -7.08 -25.71 4.00
N VAL A 6 -7.00 -26.98 3.62
CA VAL A 6 -5.74 -27.71 3.53
C VAL A 6 -5.05 -27.25 2.25
N LEU A 7 -4.02 -26.40 2.38
CA LEU A 7 -3.09 -26.14 1.28
C LEU A 7 -2.31 -27.44 1.03
N GLY A 8 -2.65 -28.12 -0.06
CA GLY A 8 -2.08 -29.42 -0.44
C GLY A 8 -0.56 -29.34 -0.59
N ARG A 9 0.11 -30.43 -0.20
CA ARG A 9 1.54 -30.64 -0.46
C ARG A 9 1.77 -30.68 -1.98
N GLY A 10 2.44 -29.67 -2.54
CA GLY A 10 3.00 -29.73 -3.89
C GLY A 10 3.19 -28.37 -4.57
N GLY A 11 4.44 -27.89 -4.63
CA GLY A 11 4.87 -26.76 -5.47
C GLY A 11 4.54 -25.38 -4.91
N ALA A 12 5.48 -24.43 -5.01
CA ALA A 12 5.20 -23.03 -4.76
C ALA A 12 4.16 -22.54 -5.79
N SER A 13 2.94 -22.29 -5.35
CA SER A 13 1.92 -21.61 -6.14
C SER A 13 2.22 -20.11 -6.11
N TRP A 14 2.60 -19.55 -7.26
CA TRP A 14 2.78 -18.11 -7.43
C TRP A 14 1.40 -17.42 -7.34
N LEU A 15 1.27 -16.46 -6.43
CA LEU A 15 0.16 -15.51 -6.47
C LEU A 15 0.54 -14.43 -7.49
N ASP A 16 -0.01 -14.52 -8.70
CA ASP A 16 0.07 -13.47 -9.72
C ASP A 16 -1.30 -12.79 -9.92
N ASP A 17 -1.36 -11.75 -10.76
CA ASP A 17 -2.63 -11.09 -11.16
C ASP A 17 -3.65 -12.09 -11.76
N ALA A 18 -3.20 -13.26 -12.24
CA ALA A 18 -4.07 -14.32 -12.74
C ALA A 18 -4.73 -15.16 -11.63
N SER A 19 -4.13 -15.20 -10.43
CA SER A 19 -4.67 -15.93 -9.27
C SER A 19 -5.71 -15.14 -8.46
N ALA A 20 -5.64 -13.80 -8.46
CA ALA A 20 -6.58 -12.94 -7.74
C ALA A 20 -8.05 -13.17 -8.15
N PRO A 21 -8.40 -13.28 -9.46
CA PRO A 21 -9.76 -13.64 -9.88
C PRO A 21 -10.26 -14.96 -9.30
N ALA A 22 -9.40 -15.97 -9.18
CA ALA A 22 -9.78 -17.25 -8.60
C ALA A 22 -10.04 -17.15 -7.09
N LEU A 23 -9.23 -16.37 -6.37
CA LEU A 23 -9.47 -16.04 -4.95
C LEU A 23 -10.79 -15.28 -4.77
N HIS A 24 -11.07 -14.29 -5.62
CA HIS A 24 -12.31 -13.54 -5.59
C HIS A 24 -13.53 -14.42 -5.88
N ALA A 25 -13.42 -15.32 -6.86
CA ALA A 25 -14.46 -16.31 -7.18
C ALA A 25 -14.71 -17.28 -6.01
N ALA A 26 -13.69 -17.57 -5.20
CA ALA A 26 -13.79 -18.31 -3.95
C ALA A 26 -14.32 -17.46 -2.77
N GLY A 27 -14.65 -16.19 -2.98
CA GLY A 27 -15.15 -15.27 -1.96
C GLY A 27 -14.07 -14.57 -1.12
N LEU A 28 -12.79 -14.76 -1.46
CA LEU A 28 -11.63 -14.18 -0.79
C LEU A 28 -11.22 -12.85 -1.44
N SER A 29 -12.06 -11.83 -1.29
CA SER A 29 -11.84 -10.48 -1.86
C SER A 29 -11.47 -9.42 -0.81
N GLY A 30 -11.16 -9.85 0.42
CA GLY A 30 -10.89 -8.95 1.55
C GLY A 30 -12.14 -8.40 2.26
N ARG A 31 -13.34 -8.93 1.97
CA ARG A 31 -14.59 -8.45 2.60
C ARG A 31 -14.50 -8.54 4.12
N GLY A 32 -14.76 -7.41 4.79
CA GLY A 32 -14.71 -7.30 6.24
C GLY A 32 -13.29 -7.23 6.83
N GLN A 33 -12.26 -7.11 5.98
CA GLN A 33 -10.88 -6.90 6.40
C GLN A 33 -10.50 -5.42 6.27
N VAL A 34 -9.58 -4.98 7.12
CA VAL A 34 -8.89 -3.69 7.01
C VAL A 34 -7.41 -3.97 6.77
N VAL A 35 -6.83 -3.30 5.78
CA VAL A 35 -5.39 -3.35 5.49
C VAL A 35 -4.78 -2.02 5.93
N GLY A 36 -3.63 -2.06 6.60
CA GLY A 36 -2.92 -0.87 7.02
C GLY A 36 -2.01 -0.35 5.92
N LEU A 37 -1.89 0.96 5.81
CA LEU A 37 -0.95 1.65 4.96
C LEU A 37 -0.26 2.73 5.78
N GLY A 38 1.06 2.86 5.68
CA GLY A 38 1.68 4.15 5.95
C GLY A 38 2.65 4.55 4.88
N ASP A 39 2.39 5.73 4.33
CA ASP A 39 2.97 6.25 3.09
C ASP A 39 2.69 7.76 3.01
N THR A 40 2.82 8.39 1.84
CA THR A 40 2.62 9.83 1.60
C THR A 40 1.19 10.36 1.77
N GLY A 41 0.26 9.49 2.19
CA GLY A 41 -1.17 9.79 2.25
C GLY A 41 -1.99 9.09 1.17
N VAL A 42 -3.27 9.42 1.06
CA VAL A 42 -4.16 8.90 0.01
C VAL A 42 -5.09 10.01 -0.50
N ASP A 43 -5.18 10.19 -1.82
CA ASP A 43 -6.20 11.03 -2.44
C ASP A 43 -7.57 10.35 -2.32
N VAL A 44 -8.26 10.72 -1.24
CA VAL A 44 -9.61 10.23 -0.91
C VAL A 44 -10.67 10.67 -1.92
N ARG A 45 -10.35 11.60 -2.85
CA ARG A 45 -11.24 12.05 -3.91
C ARG A 45 -11.00 11.34 -5.24
N SER A 46 -9.95 10.53 -5.36
CA SER A 46 -9.72 9.70 -6.55
C SER A 46 -10.87 8.71 -6.76
N CYS A 47 -11.08 8.23 -7.99
CA CYS A 47 -12.19 7.30 -8.26
C CYS A 47 -12.13 6.00 -7.44
N ALA A 48 -10.92 5.60 -7.01
CA ALA A 48 -10.68 4.45 -6.16
C ALA A 48 -11.22 4.64 -4.74
N PHE A 49 -11.26 5.88 -4.22
CA PHE A 49 -11.59 6.17 -2.83
C PHE A 49 -12.80 7.09 -2.63
N ALA A 50 -13.17 7.92 -3.61
CA ALA A 50 -14.29 8.85 -3.53
C ALA A 50 -15.59 8.16 -3.12
N GLY A 51 -16.33 8.78 -2.21
CA GLY A 51 -17.59 8.27 -1.68
C GLY A 51 -18.57 9.40 -1.34
N ALA A 52 -19.81 9.02 -1.01
CA ALA A 52 -20.85 9.99 -0.62
C ALA A 52 -20.71 10.50 0.82
N THR A 53 -19.84 9.87 1.61
CA THR A 53 -19.50 10.27 2.97
C THR A 53 -18.07 10.76 2.96
N ASP A 54 -17.77 11.80 3.73
CA ASP A 54 -16.39 12.29 3.88
C ASP A 54 -15.58 11.34 4.77
N VAL A 55 -14.26 11.37 4.59
CA VAL A 55 -13.34 10.66 5.48
C VAL A 55 -13.26 11.39 6.81
N ALA A 56 -13.41 10.65 7.90
CA ALA A 56 -13.11 11.16 9.23
C ALA A 56 -11.62 10.98 9.51
N PHE A 57 -10.94 12.08 9.81
CA PHE A 57 -9.52 12.10 10.11
C PHE A 57 -9.29 11.91 11.61
N ASP A 58 -8.20 11.22 11.94
CA ASP A 58 -7.72 10.93 13.30
C ASP A 58 -8.70 10.14 14.19
N GLU A 59 -9.64 9.44 13.55
CA GLU A 59 -10.56 8.52 14.21
C GLU A 59 -10.85 7.28 13.37
N VAL A 60 -11.22 6.19 14.03
CA VAL A 60 -11.70 4.98 13.36
C VAL A 60 -13.18 5.15 13.05
N SER A 61 -13.54 5.09 11.78
CA SER A 61 -14.91 5.26 11.33
C SER A 61 -15.36 4.17 10.36
N GLY A 62 -16.56 3.66 10.60
CA GLY A 62 -17.22 2.68 9.72
C GLY A 62 -17.97 3.31 8.54
N SER A 63 -18.06 4.64 8.48
CA SER A 63 -18.98 5.35 7.58
C SER A 63 -18.47 5.43 6.13
N HIS A 64 -17.17 5.65 5.94
CA HIS A 64 -16.59 5.75 4.61
C HIS A 64 -16.47 4.36 3.94
N ARG A 65 -16.72 4.31 2.62
CA ARG A 65 -16.81 3.02 1.91
C ARG A 65 -15.47 2.26 1.85
N LYS A 66 -14.35 2.99 1.70
CA LYS A 66 -13.00 2.43 1.53
C LYS A 66 -12.02 2.73 2.66
N VAL A 67 -12.25 3.76 3.46
CA VAL A 67 -11.26 4.26 4.44
C VAL A 67 -11.83 3.97 5.82
N ALA A 68 -11.15 3.12 6.58
CA ALA A 68 -11.54 2.75 7.94
C ALA A 68 -11.01 3.74 8.98
N ALA A 69 -9.86 4.35 8.70
CA ALA A 69 -9.25 5.42 9.48
C ALA A 69 -8.22 6.14 8.60
N TYR A 70 -7.98 7.42 8.88
CA TYR A 70 -6.89 8.20 8.28
C TYR A 70 -6.25 9.04 9.38
N PHE A 71 -5.06 8.65 9.81
CA PHE A 71 -4.31 9.33 10.87
C PHE A 71 -3.32 10.32 10.26
N THR A 72 -3.37 11.56 10.71
CA THR A 72 -2.62 12.70 10.15
C THR A 72 -1.43 13.11 11.03
N LEU A 73 -1.20 12.39 12.14
CA LEU A 73 -0.23 12.75 13.18
C LEU A 73 1.19 13.05 12.66
N HIS A 74 1.63 12.38 11.60
CA HIS A 74 2.97 12.52 11.03
C HIS A 74 2.99 13.17 9.64
N GLY A 75 1.83 13.51 9.10
CA GLY A 75 1.70 14.03 7.74
C GLY A 75 0.59 15.06 7.64
N ASP A 76 -0.20 14.97 6.59
CA ASP A 76 -1.42 15.77 6.47
C ASP A 76 -2.66 14.91 6.19
N HIS A 77 -3.57 15.39 5.34
CA HIS A 77 -4.88 14.80 5.05
C HIS A 77 -5.07 14.58 3.53
N SER A 78 -3.96 14.52 2.80
CA SER A 78 -3.90 14.40 1.36
C SER A 78 -2.68 13.59 0.94
N ASP A 79 -2.70 13.10 -0.28
CA ASP A 79 -1.49 12.56 -0.89
C ASP A 79 -0.77 13.66 -1.65
N GLY A 80 0.55 13.73 -1.49
CA GLY A 80 1.43 14.65 -2.18
C GLY A 80 1.38 14.50 -3.72
N PRO A 81 2.01 15.42 -4.46
CA PRO A 81 1.95 15.45 -5.94
C PRO A 81 2.47 14.17 -6.61
N ASP A 82 3.33 13.39 -5.94
CA ASP A 82 3.88 12.14 -6.45
C ASP A 82 2.86 10.98 -6.42
N GLY A 83 1.84 11.06 -5.56
CA GLY A 83 0.73 10.11 -5.53
C GLY A 83 1.11 8.70 -5.08
N HIS A 84 2.23 8.54 -4.35
CA HIS A 84 2.82 7.25 -4.03
C HIS A 84 1.88 6.43 -3.15
N GLY A 85 1.38 7.01 -2.05
CA GLY A 85 0.47 6.33 -1.15
C GLY A 85 -0.87 5.97 -1.80
N THR A 86 -1.43 6.84 -2.64
CA THR A 86 -2.64 6.53 -3.44
C THR A 86 -2.38 5.36 -4.37
N HIS A 87 -1.19 5.30 -4.98
CA HIS A 87 -0.81 4.20 -5.87
C HIS A 87 -0.77 2.85 -5.15
N ILE A 88 -0.14 2.81 -3.97
CA ILE A 88 -0.06 1.60 -3.16
C ILE A 88 -1.45 1.24 -2.62
N ALA A 89 -2.20 2.20 -2.08
CA ALA A 89 -3.56 2.00 -1.59
C ALA A 89 -4.46 1.40 -2.69
N GLY A 90 -4.39 1.95 -3.90
CA GLY A 90 -5.14 1.46 -5.05
C GLY A 90 -4.81 0.02 -5.41
N SER A 91 -3.52 -0.32 -5.44
CA SER A 91 -3.03 -1.68 -5.68
C SER A 91 -3.52 -2.69 -4.64
N MET A 92 -3.76 -2.24 -3.40
CA MET A 92 -4.28 -3.10 -2.34
C MET A 92 -5.80 -3.23 -2.39
N VAL A 93 -6.54 -2.11 -2.42
CA VAL A 93 -7.97 -2.11 -2.10
C VAL A 93 -8.86 -1.44 -3.13
N SER A 94 -8.37 -0.89 -4.24
CA SER A 94 -9.25 -0.23 -5.22
C SER A 94 -10.33 -1.19 -5.74
N ASP A 95 -11.57 -0.70 -5.86
CA ASP A 95 -12.67 -1.37 -6.54
C ASP A 95 -13.08 -0.62 -7.84
N ALA A 96 -12.26 0.33 -8.28
CA ALA A 96 -12.52 1.11 -9.48
C ALA A 96 -12.43 0.25 -10.75
N THR A 97 -13.37 0.49 -11.68
CA THR A 97 -13.38 -0.16 -12.99
C THR A 97 -12.13 0.21 -13.80
N GLY A 98 -11.37 -0.80 -14.23
CA GLY A 98 -10.11 -0.60 -14.97
C GLY A 98 -8.84 -0.62 -14.10
N GLY A 99 -8.98 -0.73 -12.77
CA GLY A 99 -7.84 -0.77 -11.84
C GLY A 99 -8.26 -1.28 -10.46
N SER A 100 -8.62 -2.56 -10.36
CA SER A 100 -8.95 -3.22 -9.10
C SER A 100 -7.69 -3.63 -8.35
N GLY A 101 -7.65 -3.37 -7.05
CA GLY A 101 -6.63 -3.92 -6.16
C GLY A 101 -6.83 -5.41 -5.91
N ILE A 102 -5.88 -6.01 -5.19
CA ILE A 102 -5.88 -7.45 -4.84
C ILE A 102 -7.03 -7.80 -3.87
N ALA A 103 -7.40 -6.90 -2.96
CA ALA A 103 -8.46 -7.07 -1.98
C ALA A 103 -9.53 -5.98 -2.13
N PRO A 104 -10.29 -5.96 -3.25
CA PRO A 104 -11.15 -4.82 -3.61
C PRO A 104 -12.30 -4.58 -2.63
N ASN A 105 -12.69 -5.59 -1.84
CA ASN A 105 -13.74 -5.45 -0.83
C ASN A 105 -13.22 -5.21 0.60
N ALA A 106 -11.89 -5.05 0.77
CA ALA A 106 -11.30 -4.59 2.02
C ALA A 106 -11.42 -3.06 2.16
N ARG A 107 -11.18 -2.55 3.36
CA ARG A 107 -10.95 -1.12 3.62
C ARG A 107 -9.47 -0.89 3.94
N VAL A 108 -9.03 0.36 3.85
CA VAL A 108 -7.68 0.77 4.23
C VAL A 108 -7.71 1.64 5.49
N ALA A 109 -6.79 1.41 6.42
CA ALA A 109 -6.43 2.35 7.48
C ALA A 109 -5.10 3.01 7.08
N VAL A 110 -5.09 4.34 7.03
CA VAL A 110 -3.93 5.11 6.57
C VAL A 110 -3.28 5.77 7.77
N VAL A 111 -1.96 5.67 7.89
CA VAL A 111 -1.15 6.60 8.67
C VAL A 111 -0.37 7.42 7.67
N ASP A 112 -0.72 8.69 7.57
CA ASP A 112 -0.01 9.63 6.72
C ASP A 112 1.35 9.97 7.32
N LEU A 113 2.39 9.86 6.50
CA LEU A 113 3.77 10.08 6.87
C LEU A 113 4.38 11.29 6.14
N GLU A 114 3.64 11.97 5.27
CA GLU A 114 4.18 13.10 4.49
C GLU A 114 3.34 14.37 4.69
N ASP A 115 4.01 15.50 4.90
CA ASP A 115 3.39 16.81 4.69
C ASP A 115 3.53 17.13 3.20
N SER A 116 2.41 17.26 2.48
CA SER A 116 2.36 17.55 1.03
C SER A 116 3.07 18.85 0.65
N ARG A 117 3.40 19.72 1.62
CA ARG A 117 4.25 20.91 1.42
C ARG A 117 5.74 20.58 1.34
N ARG A 118 6.14 19.35 1.68
CA ARG A 118 7.50 18.81 1.69
C ARG A 118 7.52 17.42 1.02
N PRO A 119 7.17 17.32 -0.27
CA PRO A 119 7.14 16.05 -0.97
C PRO A 119 8.50 15.35 -0.95
N GLY A 120 8.48 14.04 -0.75
CA GLY A 120 9.63 13.15 -0.59
C GLY A 120 10.17 13.04 0.83
N PHE A 121 9.61 13.75 1.81
CA PHE A 121 10.09 13.73 3.20
C PHE A 121 9.09 13.04 4.13
N TYR A 122 9.41 11.80 4.52
CA TYR A 122 8.59 10.99 5.41
C TYR A 122 8.97 11.26 6.87
N ASP A 123 7.98 11.53 7.72
CA ASP A 123 8.09 11.61 9.17
C ASP A 123 7.71 10.26 9.79
N VAL A 124 8.59 9.27 9.64
CA VAL A 124 8.38 7.95 10.25
C VAL A 124 8.78 8.02 11.73
N PRO A 125 7.94 7.60 12.68
CA PRO A 125 8.29 7.57 14.10
C PRO A 125 9.17 6.36 14.44
N ASP A 126 10.33 6.24 13.81
CA ASP A 126 11.26 5.10 13.87
C ASP A 126 11.68 4.68 15.30
N HIS A 127 11.84 5.64 16.21
CA HIS A 127 12.18 5.41 17.61
C HIS A 127 11.06 4.77 18.42
N ASN A 128 9.80 4.92 18.02
CA ASN A 128 8.61 4.44 18.74
C ASN A 128 7.57 3.82 17.80
N ILE A 129 8.03 3.16 16.73
CA ILE A 129 7.20 2.68 15.62
C ILE A 129 6.03 1.77 16.07
N GLY A 130 6.19 1.04 17.17
CA GLY A 130 5.11 0.24 17.74
C GLY A 130 3.90 1.08 18.14
N SER A 131 4.09 2.01 19.08
CA SER A 131 2.99 2.79 19.66
C SER A 131 2.56 3.99 18.81
N ALA A 132 3.49 4.60 18.07
CA ALA A 132 3.23 5.79 17.30
C ALA A 132 2.78 5.50 15.85
N TYR A 133 2.86 4.25 15.40
CA TYR A 133 2.55 3.86 14.02
C TYR A 133 1.72 2.57 13.93
N PHE A 134 2.26 1.43 14.39
CA PHE A 134 1.55 0.15 14.25
C PHE A 134 0.28 0.03 15.11
N ASP A 135 0.29 0.59 16.33
CA ASP A 135 -0.88 0.60 17.20
C ASP A 135 -2.05 1.38 16.59
N LEU A 136 -1.79 2.45 15.82
CA LEU A 136 -2.82 3.20 15.10
C LEU A 136 -3.52 2.30 14.06
N LEU A 137 -2.73 1.61 13.24
CA LEU A 137 -3.24 0.69 12.22
C LEU A 137 -4.03 -0.47 12.85
N ARG A 138 -3.50 -1.08 13.90
CA ARG A 138 -4.20 -2.16 14.62
C ARG A 138 -5.46 -1.69 15.32
N HIS A 139 -5.46 -0.48 15.88
CA HIS A 139 -6.65 0.11 16.47
C HIS A 139 -7.79 0.25 15.44
N ALA A 140 -7.44 0.56 14.19
CA ALA A 140 -8.37 0.57 13.06
C ALA A 140 -8.74 -0.83 12.52
N GLY A 141 -8.24 -1.91 13.15
CA GLY A 141 -8.52 -3.29 12.77
C GLY A 141 -7.60 -3.86 11.68
N ALA A 142 -6.50 -3.16 11.34
CA ALA A 142 -5.51 -3.65 10.38
C ALA A 142 -4.47 -4.56 11.05
N PHE A 143 -4.48 -5.83 10.66
CA PHE A 143 -3.49 -6.82 11.12
C PHE A 143 -2.40 -7.12 10.10
N VAL A 144 -2.54 -6.62 8.86
CA VAL A 144 -1.48 -6.58 7.86
C VAL A 144 -1.25 -5.12 7.52
N ALA A 145 -0.01 -4.65 7.65
CA ALA A 145 0.35 -3.26 7.40
C ALA A 145 1.41 -3.18 6.29
N CYS A 146 1.07 -2.51 5.20
CA CYS A 146 1.98 -2.20 4.11
C CYS A 146 2.70 -0.88 4.42
N SER A 147 4.02 -0.91 4.43
CA SER A 147 4.88 0.23 4.76
C SER A 147 5.89 0.39 3.62
N PRO A 148 5.51 1.03 2.50
CA PRO A 148 6.24 0.99 1.22
C PRO A 148 7.45 1.93 1.15
N TRP A 149 8.11 2.16 2.28
CA TRP A 149 9.27 3.02 2.44
C TRP A 149 10.45 2.23 2.97
N SER A 150 11.66 2.78 2.85
CA SER A 150 12.87 2.12 3.33
C SER A 150 13.98 3.13 3.62
N TYR A 151 14.94 2.72 4.45
CA TYR A 151 16.21 3.40 4.68
C TYR A 151 17.35 2.52 4.15
N GLU A 152 18.41 3.11 3.61
CA GLU A 152 19.59 2.32 3.18
C GLU A 152 20.10 1.42 4.32
N ARG A 153 20.22 2.00 5.53
CA ARG A 153 20.55 1.29 6.78
C ARG A 153 19.88 2.00 7.96
N HIS A 154 19.49 1.25 8.99
CA HIS A 154 19.00 1.82 10.24
C HIS A 154 19.27 0.86 11.41
N ASP A 155 19.99 1.32 12.43
CA ASP A 155 20.56 0.42 13.46
C ASP A 155 19.53 -0.22 14.40
N SER A 156 18.52 0.53 14.85
CA SER A 156 17.59 0.08 15.91
C SER A 156 16.17 -0.24 15.42
N LEU A 157 15.75 0.28 14.26
CA LEU A 157 14.38 0.16 13.76
C LEU A 157 13.93 -1.29 13.61
N GLU A 158 14.76 -2.13 12.99
CA GLU A 158 14.46 -3.55 12.77
C GLU A 158 14.27 -4.31 14.09
N THR A 159 15.11 -4.01 15.09
CA THR A 159 14.99 -4.59 16.43
C THR A 159 13.70 -4.15 17.11
N SER A 160 13.31 -2.88 16.97
CA SER A 160 12.05 -2.36 17.50
C SER A 160 10.83 -3.02 16.85
N ILE A 161 10.85 -3.21 15.53
CA ILE A 161 9.80 -3.91 14.78
C ILE A 161 9.73 -5.38 15.22
N ASP A 162 10.87 -6.07 15.30
CA ASP A 162 10.94 -7.46 15.75
C ASP A 162 10.35 -7.63 17.15
N ALA A 163 10.71 -6.74 18.08
CA ALA A 163 10.21 -6.76 19.45
C ALA A 163 8.71 -6.48 19.53
N TYR A 164 8.19 -5.60 18.66
CA TYR A 164 6.77 -5.32 18.55
C TYR A 164 6.00 -6.55 18.04
N VAL A 165 6.37 -7.10 16.89
CA VAL A 165 5.69 -8.26 16.30
C VAL A 165 5.77 -9.49 17.21
N TRP A 166 6.87 -9.66 17.95
CA TRP A 166 6.99 -10.74 18.93
C TRP A 166 5.90 -10.69 20.01
N ARG A 167 5.50 -9.47 20.43
CA ARG A 167 4.42 -9.24 21.41
C ARG A 167 3.03 -9.21 20.77
N HIS A 168 2.96 -9.05 19.45
CA HIS A 168 1.74 -8.90 18.65
C HIS A 168 1.75 -9.86 17.46
N ARG A 169 1.73 -11.17 17.75
CA ARG A 169 2.00 -12.24 16.76
C ARG A 169 0.97 -12.32 15.62
N GLU A 170 -0.18 -11.71 15.80
CA GLU A 170 -1.23 -11.56 14.80
C GLU A 170 -0.99 -10.41 13.82
N PHE A 171 0.02 -9.57 14.04
CA PHE A 171 0.36 -8.44 13.18
C PHE A 171 1.47 -8.78 12.20
N LEU A 172 1.28 -8.46 10.93
CA LEU A 172 2.24 -8.65 9.86
C LEU A 172 2.61 -7.31 9.20
N PRO A 173 3.77 -6.73 9.54
CA PRO A 173 4.35 -5.65 8.76
C PRO A 173 4.90 -6.17 7.42
N VAL A 174 4.69 -5.41 6.35
CA VAL A 174 5.14 -5.71 5.00
C VAL A 174 5.97 -4.53 4.50
N PHE A 175 7.22 -4.81 4.12
CA PHE A 175 8.19 -3.79 3.69
C PHE A 175 8.82 -4.15 2.35
N PRO A 176 9.17 -3.15 1.52
CA PRO A 176 9.89 -3.37 0.28
C PRO A 176 11.36 -3.66 0.55
N SER A 177 12.01 -4.44 -0.33
CA SER A 177 13.46 -4.69 -0.26
C SER A 177 14.33 -3.46 -0.56
N GLY A 178 13.72 -2.34 -0.97
CA GLY A 178 14.42 -1.17 -1.50
C GLY A 178 14.65 -1.23 -3.01
N ASN A 179 15.11 -0.10 -3.58
CA ASN A 179 15.25 0.14 -5.02
C ASN A 179 16.68 0.51 -5.45
N THR A 180 17.72 -0.04 -4.80
CA THR A 180 19.14 0.22 -5.10
C THR A 180 19.65 -0.53 -6.34
N PHE A 181 19.00 -0.30 -7.48
CA PHE A 181 19.49 -0.77 -8.77
C PHE A 181 20.87 -0.19 -9.06
N GLY A 182 21.89 -1.05 -9.18
CA GLY A 182 23.24 -0.66 -9.60
C GLY A 182 24.26 -0.41 -8.47
N HIS A 183 23.90 -0.60 -7.21
CA HIS A 183 24.87 -0.53 -6.10
C HIS A 183 25.72 -1.82 -6.02
N ALA A 184 26.97 -1.68 -5.56
CA ALA A 184 27.91 -2.81 -5.44
C ALA A 184 27.43 -3.86 -4.42
N GLU A 185 26.69 -3.44 -3.40
CA GLU A 185 26.08 -4.31 -2.40
C GLU A 185 24.58 -4.46 -2.69
N LYS A 186 24.14 -5.69 -2.97
CA LYS A 186 22.73 -6.03 -3.19
C LYS A 186 22.09 -6.53 -1.90
N VAL A 187 21.98 -5.65 -0.91
CA VAL A 187 21.38 -5.97 0.38
C VAL A 187 19.99 -5.33 0.49
N PRO A 188 19.00 -6.02 1.10
CA PRO A 188 17.73 -5.40 1.41
C PRO A 188 17.93 -4.17 2.30
N HIS A 189 17.17 -3.12 2.02
CA HIS A 189 17.13 -1.92 2.84
C HIS A 189 16.42 -2.17 4.17
N ALA A 190 16.75 -1.38 5.19
CA ALA A 190 15.97 -1.37 6.41
C ALA A 190 14.56 -0.83 6.12
N PRO A 191 13.50 -1.38 6.74
CA PRO A 191 13.52 -2.42 7.78
C PRO A 191 13.29 -3.84 7.27
N CYS A 192 13.52 -4.11 5.98
CA CYS A 192 13.31 -5.43 5.36
C CYS A 192 14.22 -6.53 5.95
N GLY A 193 15.30 -6.16 6.65
CA GLY A 193 16.19 -7.08 7.36
C GLY A 193 15.66 -7.55 8.72
N ALA A 194 14.55 -6.99 9.22
CA ALA A 194 13.88 -7.48 10.42
C ALA A 194 13.41 -8.95 10.23
N LYS A 195 13.46 -9.76 11.28
CA LYS A 195 13.14 -11.20 11.19
C LYS A 195 11.66 -11.50 11.11
N ASN A 196 10.84 -10.62 11.69
CA ASN A 196 9.41 -10.82 11.87
C ASN A 196 8.57 -9.98 10.88
N VAL A 197 9.12 -9.62 9.73
CA VAL A 197 8.42 -8.89 8.67
C VAL A 197 8.32 -9.71 7.40
N LEU A 198 7.37 -9.37 6.54
CA LEU A 198 7.36 -9.84 5.16
C LEU A 198 8.14 -8.85 4.29
N CYS A 199 9.33 -9.27 3.86
CA CYS A 199 10.17 -8.51 2.93
C CYS A 199 9.79 -8.83 1.48
N VAL A 200 9.42 -7.82 0.71
CA VAL A 200 8.90 -7.98 -0.67
C VAL A 200 9.85 -7.34 -1.68
N GLY A 201 10.38 -8.16 -2.59
CA GLY A 201 11.10 -7.70 -3.77
C GLY A 201 10.17 -7.54 -4.98
N ALA A 202 10.56 -6.71 -5.93
CA ALA A 202 9.80 -6.50 -7.17
C ALA A 202 10.34 -7.38 -8.31
N SER A 203 9.43 -8.00 -9.06
CA SER A 203 9.69 -8.51 -10.40
C SER A 203 8.93 -7.65 -11.42
N HIS A 204 9.32 -7.75 -12.70
CA HIS A 204 8.53 -7.15 -13.75
C HIS A 204 7.14 -7.79 -13.82
N ASN A 205 6.15 -6.97 -14.18
CA ASN A 205 4.84 -7.50 -14.53
C ASN A 205 4.94 -8.30 -15.83
N ALA A 206 3.95 -9.18 -16.06
CA ALA A 206 3.81 -9.78 -17.38
C ALA A 206 3.59 -8.65 -18.39
N ARG A 207 4.37 -8.61 -19.48
CA ARG A 207 4.22 -7.61 -20.55
C ARG A 207 2.78 -7.48 -21.04
N GLN A 208 2.05 -8.60 -21.09
CA GLN A 208 0.62 -8.63 -21.45
C GLN A 208 -0.25 -7.91 -20.41
N ALA A 209 0.04 -8.06 -19.12
CA ALA A 209 -0.63 -7.32 -18.05
C ALA A 209 -0.39 -5.81 -18.20
N TYR A 210 0.85 -5.38 -18.46
CA TYR A 210 1.17 -3.96 -18.72
C TYR A 210 0.41 -3.37 -19.92
N VAL A 211 0.33 -4.12 -21.02
CA VAL A 211 -0.38 -3.69 -22.23
C VAL A 211 -1.90 -3.65 -22.02
N SER A 212 -2.45 -4.56 -21.22
CA SER A 212 -3.89 -4.64 -20.93
C SER A 212 -4.37 -3.71 -19.81
N LYS A 213 -3.48 -3.39 -18.87
CA LYS A 213 -3.70 -2.59 -17.66
C LYS A 213 -2.41 -1.78 -17.40
N PRO A 214 -2.21 -0.63 -18.08
CA PRO A 214 -1.06 0.23 -17.78
C PRO A 214 -1.04 0.55 -16.28
N SER A 215 0.16 0.68 -15.71
CA SER A 215 0.38 0.85 -14.27
C SER A 215 -0.61 1.84 -13.64
N PHE A 216 -1.00 1.59 -12.39
CA PHE A 216 -1.99 2.41 -11.68
C PHE A 216 -1.56 3.89 -11.62
N VAL A 217 -0.25 4.17 -11.73
CA VAL A 217 0.30 5.53 -11.89
C VAL A 217 -0.37 6.26 -13.07
N HIS A 218 -0.50 5.61 -14.23
CA HIS A 218 -1.15 6.20 -15.41
C HIS A 218 -2.67 6.39 -15.23
N SER A 219 -3.30 5.54 -14.42
CA SER A 219 -4.73 5.62 -14.12
C SER A 219 -5.04 6.76 -13.14
N THR A 220 -4.23 6.92 -12.10
CA THR A 220 -4.36 7.97 -11.08
C THR A 220 -3.93 9.34 -11.60
N MET A 221 -2.91 9.41 -12.46
CA MET A 221 -2.51 10.67 -13.13
C MET A 221 -3.57 11.23 -14.07
N ARG A 222 -4.41 10.38 -14.68
CA ARG A 222 -5.57 10.85 -15.47
C ARG A 222 -6.67 11.49 -14.62
N ILE A 223 -6.65 11.30 -13.30
CA ILE A 223 -7.72 11.69 -12.39
C ILE A 223 -7.39 13.02 -11.66
N LEU A 224 -6.11 13.41 -11.57
CA LEU A 224 -5.65 14.49 -10.69
C LEU A 224 -5.63 15.92 -11.29
N HIS A 225 -6.06 16.18 -12.54
CA HIS A 225 -6.06 17.56 -13.05
C HIS A 225 -7.21 17.88 -14.02
N GLY A 226 -7.94 18.97 -13.77
CA GLY A 226 -9.06 19.44 -14.60
C GLY A 226 -8.70 19.81 -16.06
N SER A 227 -7.42 20.03 -16.36
CA SER A 227 -6.91 20.19 -17.73
C SER A 227 -6.33 18.90 -18.34
N CYS A 228 -6.23 17.82 -17.56
CA CYS A 228 -5.84 16.47 -18.03
C CYS A 228 -7.05 15.57 -18.32
N ALA A 229 -8.27 16.10 -18.15
CA ALA A 229 -9.53 15.41 -18.41
C ALA A 229 -9.93 15.35 -19.90
N SER A 230 -9.11 15.92 -20.81
CA SER A 230 -9.33 15.75 -22.25
C SER A 230 -8.73 14.42 -22.71
N LEU A 231 -9.59 13.53 -23.21
CA LEU A 231 -9.20 12.32 -23.93
C LEU A 231 -8.36 12.60 -25.20
N GLU A 232 -8.17 13.87 -25.59
CA GLU A 232 -7.64 14.25 -26.90
C GLU A 232 -6.14 14.60 -26.94
N THR A 233 -5.48 14.92 -25.82
CA THR A 233 -4.12 15.52 -25.89
C THR A 233 -2.96 14.67 -25.37
N GLY A 234 -3.21 13.46 -24.84
CA GLY A 234 -2.16 12.45 -24.61
C GLY A 234 -0.94 12.91 -23.78
N THR A 235 -1.08 13.94 -22.94
CA THR A 235 0.04 14.50 -22.18
C THR A 235 0.02 13.97 -20.75
N SER A 236 1.06 13.21 -20.38
CA SER A 236 1.31 12.69 -19.02
C SER A 236 2.07 13.73 -18.19
N CYS A 237 1.66 13.97 -16.95
CA CYS A 237 2.31 14.92 -16.03
C CYS A 237 3.30 14.28 -15.04
N ALA A 238 3.48 12.96 -15.06
CA ALA A 238 4.68 12.33 -14.50
C ALA A 238 5.50 11.64 -15.58
N SER A 239 6.80 11.60 -15.36
CA SER A 239 7.73 10.82 -16.15
C SER A 239 7.55 9.34 -15.82
N GLU A 240 7.09 8.57 -16.80
CA GLU A 240 7.13 7.11 -16.80
C GLU A 240 8.58 6.66 -16.57
N VAL A 241 8.82 5.81 -15.58
CA VAL A 241 10.10 5.08 -15.50
C VAL A 241 10.06 4.07 -16.64
N GLN A 242 10.77 4.37 -17.72
CA GLN A 242 10.89 3.49 -18.88
C GLN A 242 11.36 2.10 -18.43
N ALA A 243 10.56 1.07 -18.73
CA ALA A 243 11.02 -0.30 -18.65
C ALA A 243 12.12 -0.50 -19.70
N LEU A 244 13.36 -0.66 -19.26
CA LEU A 244 14.42 -1.20 -20.13
C LEU A 244 14.13 -2.69 -20.37
N PRO A 245 14.36 -3.19 -21.60
CA PRO A 245 14.03 -4.56 -22.03
C PRO A 245 14.70 -5.65 -21.20
#